data_AF-A0A935S6L0-F1
#
_entry.id   AF-A0A935S6L0-F1
#
_cell.length_a   1.000
_cell.length_b   1.000
_cell.length_c   1.000
_cell.angle_alpha   90.00
_cell.angle_beta   90.00
_cell.angle_gamma   90.00
#
_symmetry.space_group_name_H-M   'P 1'
#
loop_
_entity.id
_entity.type
_entity.pdbx_description
1 polymer ?
#
loop_
_entity_poly.entity_id
_entity_poly.type
_entity_poly.pdbx_seq_one_letter_code
_entity_poly.pdbx_strand_id
1 'polypeptide(L)'
;MKKDKYLQIFNYLKEFSKLRSNPVRDIDAQETQYPEKFWLNDIPENELFENIIRPDFNEDNDYWIKIRKPKEPSKPEFAKLTEKLEKWIDKPTLLSDEDGPKLKETLEVNGEVFSIKDFPEHEKELQQYIVTKWIDDLIEYNEKIELYRIEHEKYEELNAVYKQLFRIFNKTQQFGEEYELVVGVGLLNFKESNESPKIFRHILTQRVDINFEYSQKDSQILVSVNLESVPQIETDSILDLFEQFDSQNIIDAEKLVENYIKEKNIETIFSNTEDALQMFAERVSPDGSYNHLIEKPNRTPSKPAITFSPALLLRKRNTLSFTALYEKILNNIENSENDLEIPSINDLIGIHPNADSDTIQSNDSAYTQIEPVYFPKEHNEEQLEIVEKAKRNNKVLVQGPPGTGKSHTIANLICHLLANGKKVLITAYTKRALEVLKDKLPPEFQDLAVNLLSGDSSSIQDLQSSVNAINDELSRANLSLYQSQIEDFENDLKKTRESIAETSNKLIQIKEKVTRKREINQKYQGH
;
A
#
# COMPACT_ATOMS: atom_id res chain seq x y z
N MET A 1 36.33 8.23 15.47
CA MET A 1 35.61 8.22 16.77
C MET A 1 34.09 8.33 16.62
N LYS A 2 33.51 9.34 15.95
CA LYS A 2 32.05 9.40 15.69
C LYS A 2 31.60 8.33 14.69
N LYS A 3 32.28 8.25 13.55
CA LYS A 3 32.05 7.25 12.49
C LYS A 3 32.04 5.81 13.02
N ASP A 4 33.03 5.43 13.81
CA ASP A 4 33.10 4.08 14.41
C ASP A 4 31.91 3.76 15.31
N LYS A 5 31.44 4.74 16.09
CA LYS A 5 30.25 4.58 16.94
C LYS A 5 28.96 4.49 16.12
N TYR A 6 28.85 5.21 15.00
CA TYR A 6 27.74 5.02 14.06
C TYR A 6 27.74 3.62 13.46
N LEU A 7 28.91 3.12 13.04
CA LEU A 7 29.03 1.74 12.54
C LEU A 7 28.63 0.72 13.59
N GLN A 8 29.04 0.91 14.85
CA GLN A 8 28.67 -0.01 15.95
C GLN A 8 27.15 -0.06 16.18
N ILE A 9 26.46 1.09 16.22
CA ILE A 9 25.04 1.11 16.51
C ILE A 9 24.20 0.50 15.38
N PHE A 10 24.56 0.76 14.12
CA PHE A 10 23.85 0.18 12.97
C PHE A 10 24.17 -1.30 12.79
N ASN A 11 25.39 -1.76 13.12
CA ASN A 11 25.68 -3.19 13.19
C ASN A 11 24.88 -3.88 14.29
N TYR A 12 24.75 -3.27 15.47
CA TYR A 12 23.89 -3.79 16.53
C TYR A 12 22.43 -3.90 16.08
N LEU A 13 21.88 -2.86 15.44
CA LEU A 13 20.50 -2.86 14.93
C LEU A 13 20.29 -3.93 13.85
N LYS A 14 21.28 -4.14 12.98
CA LYS A 14 21.28 -5.21 11.96
C LYS A 14 21.18 -6.59 12.62
N GLU A 15 22.05 -6.90 13.57
CA GLU A 15 22.05 -8.20 14.24
C GLU A 15 20.83 -8.39 15.14
N PHE A 16 20.36 -7.33 15.82
CA PHE A 16 19.13 -7.36 16.60
C PHE A 16 17.89 -7.64 15.73
N SER A 17 17.84 -7.09 14.51
CA SER A 17 16.77 -7.35 13.54
C SER A 17 16.71 -8.82 13.14
N LYS A 18 17.86 -9.44 12.87
CA LYS A 18 17.97 -10.87 12.53
C LYS A 18 17.50 -11.78 13.67
N LEU A 19 17.81 -11.43 14.92
CA LEU A 19 17.42 -12.22 16.10
C LEU A 19 15.91 -12.19 16.38
N ARG A 20 15.20 -11.15 15.95
CA ARG A 20 13.75 -11.00 16.18
C ARG A 20 12.87 -11.66 15.13
N SER A 21 13.42 -12.04 13.98
CA SER A 21 12.63 -12.74 12.96
C SER A 21 12.50 -14.21 13.28
N ASN A 22 11.26 -14.67 13.40
CA ASN A 22 10.95 -16.08 13.29
C ASN A 22 10.90 -16.45 11.79
N PRO A 23 11.74 -17.38 11.33
CA PRO A 23 11.76 -17.75 9.93
C PRO A 23 10.46 -18.48 9.57
N VAL A 24 9.83 -18.05 8.47
CA VAL A 24 8.69 -18.79 7.93
C VAL A 24 9.22 -19.98 7.15
N ARG A 25 8.90 -21.20 7.58
CA ARG A 25 9.40 -22.43 6.95
C ARG A 25 8.43 -23.04 5.96
N ASP A 26 7.13 -22.95 6.24
CA ASP A 26 6.06 -23.49 5.40
C ASP A 26 5.06 -22.38 5.11
N ILE A 27 4.96 -21.95 3.84
CA ILE A 27 3.98 -20.92 3.43
C ILE A 27 2.53 -21.41 3.54
N ASP A 28 2.28 -22.71 3.68
CA ASP A 28 0.95 -23.31 3.85
C ASP A 28 0.51 -23.52 5.30
N ALA A 29 1.37 -23.28 6.29
CA ALA A 29 0.96 -23.37 7.68
C ALA A 29 -0.15 -22.33 8.02
N GLN A 30 -1.08 -22.72 8.90
CA GLN A 30 -2.28 -21.92 9.22
C GLN A 30 -1.98 -20.61 9.94
N GLU A 31 -0.82 -20.50 10.61
CA GLU A 31 -0.37 -19.32 11.35
C GLU A 31 0.63 -18.45 10.55
N THR A 32 0.64 -18.57 9.23
CA THR A 32 1.70 -17.94 8.41
C THR A 32 1.52 -16.44 8.24
N GLN A 33 2.65 -15.76 8.09
CA GLN A 33 2.74 -14.35 7.72
C GLN A 33 2.31 -14.09 6.26
N TYR A 34 1.69 -15.06 5.58
CA TYR A 34 1.35 -15.08 4.16
C TYR A 34 -0.17 -15.12 3.97
N PRO A 35 -0.88 -14.00 4.18
CA PRO A 35 -2.35 -13.95 4.11
C PRO A 35 -2.96 -14.33 2.77
N GLU A 36 -2.23 -14.18 1.67
CA GLU A 36 -2.69 -14.58 0.33
C GLU A 36 -1.54 -15.23 -0.44
N LYS A 37 -1.89 -16.29 -1.16
CA LYS A 37 -1.00 -17.05 -2.03
C LYS A 37 -1.75 -17.35 -3.31
N PHE A 38 -1.09 -17.14 -4.44
CA PHE A 38 -1.71 -17.31 -5.74
C PHE A 38 -0.67 -17.91 -6.68
N TRP A 39 -0.84 -19.19 -7.03
CA TRP A 39 0.10 -19.89 -7.90
C TRP A 39 -0.16 -19.45 -9.34
N LEU A 40 0.89 -19.14 -10.09
CA LEU A 40 0.72 -18.66 -11.46
C LEU A 40 0.11 -19.75 -12.35
N ASN A 41 0.34 -21.03 -12.03
CA ASN A 41 -0.26 -22.16 -12.74
C ASN A 41 -1.79 -22.29 -12.53
N ASP A 42 -2.34 -21.72 -11.46
CA ASP A 42 -3.78 -21.78 -11.18
C ASP A 42 -4.60 -20.84 -12.09
N ILE A 43 -3.94 -19.96 -12.87
CA ILE A 43 -4.59 -19.11 -13.86
C ILE A 43 -4.97 -19.96 -15.09
N PRO A 44 -6.27 -20.15 -15.38
CA PRO A 44 -6.71 -20.93 -16.54
C PRO A 44 -6.33 -20.24 -17.86
N GLU A 45 -6.16 -21.03 -18.92
CA GLU A 45 -5.90 -20.50 -20.27
C GLU A 45 -7.17 -19.86 -20.84
N ASN A 46 -7.12 -18.55 -21.07
CA ASN A 46 -8.24 -17.79 -21.60
C ASN A 46 -7.76 -16.47 -22.22
N GLU A 47 -8.43 -15.99 -23.28
CA GLU A 47 -8.10 -14.71 -23.94
C GLU A 47 -8.19 -13.47 -23.02
N LEU A 48 -8.91 -13.58 -21.90
CA LEU A 48 -9.01 -12.52 -20.91
C LEU A 48 -7.77 -12.41 -20.03
N PHE A 49 -6.95 -13.47 -19.96
CA PHE A 49 -5.86 -13.64 -19.02
C PHE A 49 -4.52 -13.83 -19.74
N GLU A 50 -3.54 -13.01 -19.40
CA GLU A 50 -2.16 -13.16 -19.85
C GLU A 50 -1.27 -13.48 -18.64
N ASN A 51 -0.30 -14.38 -18.82
CA ASN A 51 0.51 -14.92 -17.75
C ASN A 51 1.90 -15.31 -18.25
N ILE A 52 2.95 -14.78 -17.63
CA ILE A 52 4.36 -14.93 -18.05
C ILE A 52 4.85 -16.38 -18.15
N ILE A 53 4.24 -17.31 -17.43
CA ILE A 53 4.63 -18.73 -17.50
C ILE A 53 4.13 -19.44 -18.77
N ARG A 54 3.31 -18.76 -19.60
CA ARG A 54 2.73 -19.34 -20.81
C ARG A 54 3.65 -19.10 -22.01
N PRO A 55 3.78 -20.07 -22.93
CA PRO A 55 4.71 -19.99 -24.06
C PRO A 55 4.33 -18.93 -25.11
N ASP A 56 3.08 -18.50 -25.14
CA ASP A 56 2.55 -17.45 -26.02
C ASP A 56 2.63 -16.05 -25.41
N PHE A 57 3.19 -15.91 -24.20
CA PHE A 57 3.35 -14.63 -23.54
C PHE A 57 4.37 -13.74 -24.27
N ASN A 58 4.02 -12.48 -24.48
CA ASN A 58 4.94 -11.50 -25.05
C ASN A 58 5.89 -10.96 -23.98
N GLU A 59 7.15 -11.37 -24.02
CA GLU A 59 8.18 -10.95 -23.06
C GLU A 59 8.48 -9.45 -23.08
N ASP A 60 8.12 -8.73 -24.17
CA ASP A 60 8.27 -7.28 -24.25
C ASP A 60 7.22 -6.50 -23.43
N ASN A 61 6.23 -7.19 -22.85
CA ASN A 61 5.23 -6.56 -21.98
C ASN A 61 5.86 -6.07 -20.67
N ASP A 62 5.36 -4.95 -20.16
CA ASP A 62 5.77 -4.36 -18.87
C ASP A 62 5.09 -5.01 -17.64
N TYR A 63 4.22 -5.99 -17.85
CA TYR A 63 3.56 -6.79 -16.83
C TYR A 63 3.92 -8.27 -16.94
N TRP A 64 3.67 -9.04 -15.88
CA TRP A 64 3.80 -10.50 -15.84
C TRP A 64 2.45 -11.20 -15.82
N ILE A 65 1.43 -10.55 -15.25
CA ILE A 65 0.07 -11.09 -15.17
C ILE A 65 -0.89 -9.97 -15.54
N LYS A 66 -1.86 -10.27 -16.41
CA LYS A 66 -2.95 -9.37 -16.74
C LYS A 66 -4.26 -10.13 -16.77
N ILE A 67 -5.18 -9.77 -15.88
CA ILE A 67 -6.47 -10.43 -15.73
C ILE A 67 -7.59 -9.41 -15.99
N ARG A 68 -8.31 -9.58 -17.10
CA ARG A 68 -9.51 -8.78 -17.38
C ARG A 68 -10.72 -9.33 -16.65
N LYS A 69 -11.63 -8.45 -16.25
CA LYS A 69 -12.88 -8.87 -15.59
C LYS A 69 -13.76 -9.67 -16.56
N PRO A 70 -14.11 -10.93 -16.25
CA PRO A 70 -14.99 -11.72 -17.10
C PRO A 70 -16.41 -11.16 -17.06
N LYS A 71 -17.13 -11.31 -18.18
CA LYS A 71 -18.53 -10.86 -18.32
C LYS A 71 -19.44 -12.03 -17.98
N GLU A 72 -20.39 -11.77 -17.08
CA GLU A 72 -21.41 -12.76 -16.72
C GLU A 72 -22.32 -13.00 -17.92
N PRO A 73 -22.50 -14.27 -18.35
CA PRO A 73 -23.39 -14.58 -19.45
C PRO A 73 -24.84 -14.25 -19.07
N SER A 74 -25.63 -13.78 -20.03
CA SER A 74 -27.04 -13.50 -19.78
C SER A 74 -27.85 -14.78 -19.72
N LYS A 75 -28.56 -15.02 -18.63
CA LYS A 75 -29.49 -16.15 -18.52
C LYS A 75 -30.54 -16.06 -19.64
N PRO A 76 -30.74 -17.12 -20.45
CA PRO A 76 -31.72 -17.10 -21.52
C PRO A 76 -33.12 -17.04 -20.92
N GLU A 77 -33.99 -16.29 -21.59
CA GLU A 77 -35.42 -16.25 -21.29
C GLU A 77 -36.15 -17.24 -22.21
N PHE A 78 -37.20 -17.86 -21.69
CA PHE A 78 -38.12 -18.65 -22.49
C PHE A 78 -38.83 -17.75 -23.52
N ALA A 79 -39.29 -18.32 -24.64
CA ALA A 79 -39.95 -17.57 -25.69
C ALA A 79 -41.11 -16.71 -25.12
N LYS A 80 -41.16 -15.43 -25.53
CA LYS A 80 -42.20 -14.50 -25.06
C LYS A 80 -43.58 -15.00 -25.46
N LEU A 81 -44.45 -15.13 -24.48
CA LEU A 81 -45.84 -15.50 -24.71
C LEU A 81 -46.67 -14.24 -25.00
N THR A 82 -47.93 -14.40 -25.38
CA THR A 82 -48.84 -13.26 -25.44
C THR A 82 -49.01 -12.66 -24.04
N GLU A 83 -49.22 -11.33 -23.95
CA GLU A 83 -49.41 -10.65 -22.65
C GLU A 83 -50.52 -11.28 -21.78
N LYS A 84 -51.48 -11.95 -22.42
CA LYS A 84 -52.58 -12.69 -21.79
C LYS A 84 -52.10 -14.00 -21.17
N LEU A 85 -51.38 -14.83 -21.93
CA LEU A 85 -50.86 -16.10 -21.44
C LEU A 85 -49.76 -15.90 -20.41
N GLU A 86 -48.88 -14.92 -20.60
CA GLU A 86 -47.74 -14.70 -19.71
C GLU A 86 -48.13 -14.36 -18.26
N LYS A 87 -49.31 -13.77 -18.06
CA LYS A 87 -49.88 -13.50 -16.73
C LYS A 87 -50.42 -14.77 -16.06
N TRP A 88 -51.13 -15.59 -16.82
CA TRP A 88 -51.87 -16.74 -16.33
C TRP A 88 -51.06 -18.04 -16.32
N ILE A 89 -49.96 -18.13 -17.05
CA ILE A 89 -49.14 -19.35 -17.13
C ILE A 89 -48.42 -19.64 -15.82
N ASP A 90 -48.37 -20.91 -15.44
CA ASP A 90 -47.54 -21.37 -14.33
C ASP A 90 -46.12 -21.66 -14.84
N LYS A 91 -45.19 -20.72 -14.63
CA LYS A 91 -43.84 -20.72 -15.22
C LYS A 91 -43.02 -22.02 -15.02
N PRO A 92 -43.07 -22.72 -13.88
CA PRO A 92 -42.39 -24.00 -13.72
C PRO A 92 -42.90 -25.09 -14.67
N THR A 93 -44.19 -25.07 -15.02
CA THR A 93 -44.81 -26.07 -15.90
C THR A 93 -44.45 -25.88 -17.37
N LEU A 94 -44.08 -24.65 -17.77
CA LEU A 94 -43.57 -24.35 -19.12
C LEU A 94 -42.29 -25.11 -19.47
N LEU A 95 -41.50 -25.46 -18.45
CA LEU A 95 -40.18 -26.08 -18.56
C LEU A 95 -40.21 -27.58 -18.24
N SER A 96 -41.40 -28.17 -18.06
CA SER A 96 -41.57 -29.57 -17.67
C SER A 96 -42.08 -30.42 -18.83
N ASP A 97 -41.33 -31.46 -19.14
CA ASP A 97 -41.58 -32.37 -20.27
C ASP A 97 -42.72 -33.37 -19.97
N GLU A 98 -43.04 -33.60 -18.69
CA GLU A 98 -43.95 -34.69 -18.26
C GLU A 98 -45.43 -34.29 -18.30
N ASP A 99 -45.74 -33.05 -17.93
CA ASP A 99 -47.10 -32.61 -17.61
C ASP A 99 -47.62 -31.50 -18.54
N GLY A 100 -46.74 -30.92 -19.35
CA GLY A 100 -47.03 -29.77 -20.20
C GLY A 100 -47.33 -28.47 -19.44
N PRO A 101 -47.40 -27.33 -20.15
CA PRO A 101 -47.65 -26.04 -19.54
C PRO A 101 -49.09 -25.94 -19.05
N LYS A 102 -49.29 -25.44 -17.83
CA LYS A 102 -50.59 -25.28 -17.17
C LYS A 102 -50.83 -23.83 -16.80
N LEU A 103 -52.09 -23.40 -16.80
CA LEU A 103 -52.49 -22.09 -16.29
C LEU A 103 -52.70 -22.17 -14.78
N LYS A 104 -52.45 -21.06 -14.09
CA LYS A 104 -52.80 -20.87 -12.68
C LYS A 104 -54.32 -20.90 -12.54
N GLU A 105 -54.81 -21.54 -11.47
CA GLU A 105 -56.24 -21.63 -11.18
C GLU A 105 -56.86 -20.27 -10.84
N THR A 106 -56.07 -19.41 -10.19
CA THR A 106 -56.46 -18.05 -9.79
C THR A 106 -55.34 -17.04 -10.08
N LEU A 107 -55.74 -15.81 -10.38
CA LEU A 107 -54.86 -14.68 -10.61
C LEU A 107 -55.33 -13.49 -9.77
N GLU A 108 -54.46 -12.95 -8.92
CA GLU A 108 -54.77 -11.76 -8.13
C GLU A 108 -54.18 -10.51 -8.82
N VAL A 109 -55.03 -9.55 -9.15
CA VAL A 109 -54.63 -8.27 -9.74
C VAL A 109 -55.33 -7.14 -8.99
N ASN A 110 -54.55 -6.23 -8.41
CA ASN A 110 -55.05 -5.07 -7.65
C ASN A 110 -56.04 -5.43 -6.50
N GLY A 111 -55.90 -6.62 -5.89
CA GLY A 111 -56.76 -7.08 -4.79
C GLY A 111 -58.07 -7.77 -5.21
N GLU A 112 -58.30 -7.94 -6.51
CA GLU A 112 -59.39 -8.77 -7.05
C GLU A 112 -58.83 -10.13 -7.51
N VAL A 113 -59.54 -11.21 -7.12
CA VAL A 113 -59.17 -12.59 -7.48
C VAL A 113 -60.02 -13.03 -8.68
N PHE A 114 -59.35 -13.34 -9.77
CA PHE A 114 -59.95 -13.84 -11.00
C PHE A 114 -59.75 -15.35 -11.09
N SER A 115 -60.77 -16.09 -11.56
CA SER A 115 -60.64 -17.54 -11.82
C SER A 115 -60.43 -17.78 -13.31
N ILE A 116 -59.58 -18.77 -13.66
CA ILE A 116 -59.37 -19.12 -15.07
C ILE A 116 -60.65 -19.59 -15.78
N LYS A 117 -61.61 -20.12 -15.00
CA LYS A 117 -62.94 -20.53 -15.50
C LYS A 117 -63.73 -19.39 -16.14
N ASP A 118 -63.42 -18.15 -15.76
CA ASP A 118 -64.06 -16.95 -16.32
C ASP A 118 -63.47 -16.56 -17.69
N PHE A 119 -62.35 -17.18 -18.10
CA PHE A 119 -61.59 -16.85 -19.30
C PHE A 119 -61.31 -18.08 -20.19
N PRO A 120 -62.35 -18.76 -20.73
CA PRO A 120 -62.19 -19.96 -21.54
C PRO A 120 -61.41 -19.73 -22.85
N GLU A 121 -61.30 -18.50 -23.35
CA GLU A 121 -60.44 -18.21 -24.49
C GLU A 121 -58.94 -18.40 -24.20
N HIS A 122 -58.49 -18.22 -22.95
CA HIS A 122 -57.08 -18.39 -22.55
C HIS A 122 -56.68 -19.88 -22.54
N GLU A 123 -57.59 -20.77 -22.14
CA GLU A 123 -57.36 -22.22 -22.21
C GLU A 123 -57.23 -22.69 -23.67
N LYS A 124 -58.08 -22.17 -24.57
CA LYS A 124 -57.98 -22.49 -26.01
C LYS A 124 -56.68 -21.96 -26.62
N GLU A 125 -56.27 -20.75 -26.23
CA GLU A 125 -55.02 -20.14 -26.68
C GLU A 125 -53.80 -20.97 -26.24
N LEU A 126 -53.77 -21.43 -24.99
CA LEU A 126 -52.72 -22.32 -24.48
C LEU A 126 -52.70 -23.65 -25.23
N GLN A 127 -53.85 -24.30 -25.45
CA GLN A 127 -53.92 -25.56 -26.19
C GLN A 127 -53.41 -25.41 -27.63
N GLN A 128 -53.73 -24.29 -28.29
CA GLN A 128 -53.20 -23.99 -29.61
C GLN A 128 -51.68 -23.80 -29.58
N TYR A 129 -51.15 -23.08 -28.60
CA TYR A 129 -49.71 -22.89 -28.40
C TYR A 129 -48.97 -24.21 -28.16
N ILE A 130 -49.52 -25.10 -27.31
CA ILE A 130 -48.96 -26.43 -27.01
C ILE A 130 -48.74 -27.24 -28.28
N VAL A 131 -49.75 -27.28 -29.16
CA VAL A 131 -49.70 -28.09 -30.40
C VAL A 131 -48.81 -27.46 -31.47
N THR A 132 -48.69 -26.13 -31.50
CA THR A 132 -48.06 -25.44 -32.64
C THR A 132 -46.64 -24.98 -32.39
N LYS A 133 -46.26 -24.68 -31.15
CA LYS A 133 -44.99 -23.99 -30.85
C LYS A 133 -44.29 -24.42 -29.58
N TRP A 134 -45.01 -24.87 -28.55
CA TRP A 134 -44.40 -25.11 -27.24
C TRP A 134 -43.22 -26.08 -27.27
N ILE A 135 -43.33 -27.18 -28.02
CA ILE A 135 -42.25 -28.17 -28.12
C ILE A 135 -41.01 -27.55 -28.78
N ASP A 136 -41.18 -26.79 -29.86
CA ASP A 136 -40.08 -26.12 -30.55
C ASP A 136 -39.44 -25.04 -29.67
N ASP A 137 -40.25 -24.22 -28.99
CA ASP A 137 -39.78 -23.18 -28.06
C ASP A 137 -39.09 -23.79 -26.82
N LEU A 138 -39.54 -24.97 -26.36
CA LEU A 138 -38.92 -25.73 -25.27
C LEU A 138 -37.56 -26.32 -25.69
N ILE A 139 -37.47 -26.88 -26.90
CA ILE A 139 -36.21 -27.36 -27.46
C ILE A 139 -35.22 -26.18 -27.59
N GLU A 140 -35.64 -25.06 -28.18
CA GLU A 140 -34.79 -23.87 -28.34
C GLU A 140 -34.32 -23.31 -27.00
N TYR A 141 -35.19 -23.27 -25.99
CA TYR A 141 -34.82 -22.86 -24.64
C TYR A 141 -33.84 -23.84 -23.98
N ASN A 142 -34.06 -25.15 -24.11
CA ASN A 142 -33.19 -26.17 -23.54
C ASN A 142 -31.79 -26.18 -24.19
N GLU A 143 -31.69 -25.88 -25.49
CA GLU A 143 -30.40 -25.66 -26.15
C GLU A 143 -29.69 -24.41 -25.61
N LYS A 144 -30.41 -23.30 -25.47
CA LYS A 144 -29.85 -22.05 -24.93
C LYS A 144 -29.43 -22.17 -23.46
N ILE A 145 -30.21 -22.86 -22.62
CA ILE A 145 -29.90 -23.01 -21.20
C ILE A 145 -28.68 -23.90 -20.99
N GLU A 146 -28.48 -24.91 -21.85
CA GLU A 146 -27.29 -25.77 -21.78
C GLU A 146 -26.03 -25.02 -22.22
N LEU A 147 -26.11 -24.22 -23.29
CA LEU A 147 -25.04 -23.30 -23.69
C LEU A 147 -24.71 -22.31 -22.57
N TYR A 148 -25.74 -21.68 -21.98
CA TYR A 148 -25.58 -20.79 -20.83
C TYR A 148 -24.91 -21.51 -19.65
N ARG A 149 -25.27 -22.75 -19.35
CA ARG A 149 -24.70 -23.52 -18.23
C ARG A 149 -23.19 -23.70 -18.41
N ILE A 150 -22.76 -24.04 -19.62
CA ILE A 150 -21.33 -24.20 -19.97
C ILE A 150 -20.60 -22.85 -19.89
N GLU A 151 -21.18 -21.77 -20.43
CA GLU A 151 -20.59 -20.43 -20.37
C GLU A 151 -20.52 -19.90 -18.93
N HIS A 152 -21.54 -20.17 -18.12
CA HIS A 152 -21.62 -19.74 -16.73
C HIS A 152 -20.62 -20.49 -15.85
N GLU A 153 -20.42 -21.79 -16.08
CA GLU A 153 -19.38 -22.58 -15.40
C GLU A 153 -17.99 -22.02 -15.68
N LYS A 154 -17.67 -21.76 -16.96
CA LYS A 154 -16.42 -21.07 -17.35
C LYS A 154 -16.31 -19.69 -16.72
N TYR A 155 -17.40 -18.91 -16.70
CA TYR A 155 -17.41 -17.59 -16.05
C TYR A 155 -17.08 -17.70 -14.56
N GLU A 156 -17.64 -18.66 -13.82
CA GLU A 156 -17.35 -18.84 -12.40
C GLU A 156 -15.88 -19.16 -12.14
N GLU A 157 -15.27 -20.03 -12.93
CA GLU A 157 -13.83 -20.35 -12.85
C GLU A 157 -12.96 -19.09 -13.06
N LEU A 158 -13.22 -18.34 -14.13
CA LEU A 158 -12.49 -17.10 -14.44
C LEU A 158 -12.74 -16.02 -13.36
N ASN A 159 -13.98 -15.89 -12.89
CA ASN A 159 -14.37 -14.88 -11.91
C ASN A 159 -13.79 -15.18 -10.52
N ALA A 160 -13.57 -16.46 -10.18
CA ALA A 160 -12.88 -16.85 -8.94
C ALA A 160 -11.43 -16.34 -8.93
N VAL A 161 -10.70 -16.53 -10.04
CA VAL A 161 -9.34 -16.02 -10.21
C VAL A 161 -9.29 -14.49 -10.13
N TYR A 162 -10.20 -13.82 -10.86
CA TYR A 162 -10.31 -12.35 -10.81
C TYR A 162 -10.59 -11.84 -9.38
N LYS A 163 -11.55 -12.45 -8.67
CA LYS A 163 -11.89 -12.08 -7.28
C LYS A 163 -10.71 -12.27 -6.32
N GLN A 164 -9.91 -13.32 -6.50
CA GLN A 164 -8.72 -13.57 -5.67
C GLN A 164 -7.65 -12.49 -5.86
N LEU A 165 -7.30 -12.15 -7.12
CA LEU A 165 -6.36 -11.06 -7.39
C LEU A 165 -6.90 -9.70 -6.96
N PHE A 166 -8.20 -9.44 -7.13
CA PHE A 166 -8.82 -8.21 -6.65
C PHE A 166 -8.75 -8.09 -5.12
N ARG A 167 -8.86 -9.22 -4.39
CA ARG A 167 -8.66 -9.27 -2.93
C ARG A 167 -7.20 -8.96 -2.56
N ILE A 168 -6.23 -9.49 -3.30
CA ILE A 168 -4.79 -9.18 -3.12
C ILE A 168 -4.54 -7.69 -3.35
N PHE A 169 -5.08 -7.13 -4.44
CA PHE A 169 -5.01 -5.70 -4.75
C PHE A 169 -5.54 -4.85 -3.59
N ASN A 170 -6.77 -5.11 -3.13
CA ASN A 170 -7.38 -4.35 -2.03
C ASN A 170 -6.57 -4.44 -0.73
N LYS A 171 -6.05 -5.62 -0.38
CA LYS A 171 -5.20 -5.79 0.81
C LYS A 171 -3.88 -5.03 0.69
N THR A 172 -3.28 -5.02 -0.49
CA THR A 172 -2.04 -4.27 -0.76
C THR A 172 -2.27 -2.76 -0.61
N GLN A 173 -3.39 -2.25 -1.13
CA GLN A 173 -3.76 -0.84 -0.96
C GLN A 173 -4.09 -0.46 0.49
N GLN A 174 -4.76 -1.35 1.24
CA GLN A 174 -5.16 -1.08 2.62
C GLN A 174 -4.02 -1.22 3.62
N PHE A 175 -3.11 -2.18 3.40
CA PHE A 175 -2.09 -2.57 4.37
C PHE A 175 -0.68 -2.65 3.77
N GLY A 176 -0.40 -1.88 2.71
CA GLY A 176 0.90 -1.90 2.00
C GLY A 176 2.11 -1.49 2.85
N GLU A 177 1.89 -0.91 4.03
CA GLU A 177 2.94 -0.63 5.01
C GLU A 177 3.31 -1.85 5.87
N GLU A 178 2.35 -2.72 6.15
CA GLU A 178 2.55 -3.96 6.93
C GLU A 178 2.90 -5.13 6.02
N TYR A 179 2.35 -5.16 4.81
CA TYR A 179 2.51 -6.23 3.84
C TYR A 179 3.29 -5.77 2.62
N GLU A 180 3.96 -6.71 1.96
CA GLU A 180 4.54 -6.56 0.63
C GLU A 180 4.02 -7.65 -0.28
N LEU A 181 3.98 -7.35 -1.57
CA LEU A 181 3.64 -8.31 -2.61
C LEU A 181 4.94 -8.73 -3.33
N VAL A 182 5.19 -10.02 -3.37
CA VAL A 182 6.37 -10.60 -4.02
C VAL A 182 5.97 -11.76 -4.92
N VAL A 183 6.74 -11.98 -5.98
CA VAL A 183 6.73 -13.25 -6.72
C VAL A 183 7.90 -14.09 -6.22
N GLY A 184 7.64 -15.35 -5.90
CA GLY A 184 8.64 -16.33 -5.52
C GLY A 184 8.82 -17.40 -6.60
N VAL A 185 10.07 -17.79 -6.86
CA VAL A 185 10.44 -18.96 -7.66
C VAL A 185 11.43 -19.82 -6.88
N GLY A 186 11.59 -21.09 -7.27
CA GLY A 186 12.48 -22.00 -6.55
C GLY A 186 11.92 -22.40 -5.19
N LEU A 187 10.76 -23.05 -5.19
CA LEU A 187 10.15 -23.58 -3.99
C LEU A 187 10.99 -24.74 -3.44
N LEU A 188 11.70 -24.49 -2.33
CA LEU A 188 12.37 -25.49 -1.52
C LEU A 188 11.33 -26.25 -0.70
N ASN A 189 11.24 -27.56 -0.92
CA ASN A 189 10.23 -28.43 -0.33
C ASN A 189 10.88 -29.73 0.15
N PHE A 190 10.88 -29.97 1.46
CA PHE A 190 11.24 -31.26 2.05
C PHE A 190 10.82 -31.37 3.52
N LYS A 191 10.81 -32.61 4.03
CA LYS A 191 10.68 -32.94 5.45
C LYS A 191 11.45 -34.23 5.72
N GLU A 192 12.61 -34.10 6.35
CA GLU A 192 13.56 -35.21 6.54
C GLU A 192 13.03 -36.33 7.46
N SER A 193 12.34 -35.93 8.52
CA SER A 193 11.84 -36.82 9.57
C SER A 193 10.55 -36.26 10.18
N ASN A 194 9.85 -37.05 11.00
CA ASN A 194 8.64 -36.54 11.68
C ASN A 194 8.94 -35.44 12.70
N GLU A 195 10.15 -35.41 13.23
CA GLU A 195 10.61 -34.46 14.27
C GLU A 195 11.21 -33.18 13.67
N SER A 196 11.67 -33.22 12.41
CA SER A 196 12.17 -32.03 11.71
C SER A 196 11.05 -31.15 11.17
N PRO A 197 11.27 -29.83 11.08
CA PRO A 197 10.30 -28.93 10.48
C PRO A 197 10.14 -29.23 8.98
N LYS A 198 8.91 -29.11 8.49
CA LYS A 198 8.66 -29.10 7.05
C LYS A 198 9.15 -27.78 6.47
N ILE A 199 9.94 -27.85 5.42
CA ILE A 199 10.31 -26.69 4.61
C ILE A 199 9.46 -26.72 3.35
N PHE A 200 8.81 -25.60 3.07
CA PHE A 200 7.96 -25.36 1.92
C PHE A 200 7.94 -23.85 1.66
N ARG A 201 9.02 -23.32 1.08
CA ARG A 201 9.22 -21.88 0.87
C ARG A 201 10.11 -21.60 -0.34
N HIS A 202 9.75 -20.56 -1.10
CA HIS A 202 10.56 -20.06 -2.22
C HIS A 202 11.88 -19.46 -1.75
N ILE A 203 12.96 -19.77 -2.46
CA ILE A 203 14.30 -19.26 -2.14
C ILE A 203 14.69 -18.03 -2.95
N LEU A 204 14.08 -17.81 -4.12
CA LEU A 204 14.25 -16.57 -4.88
C LEU A 204 12.95 -15.79 -4.84
N THR A 205 13.02 -14.51 -4.53
CA THR A 205 11.87 -13.62 -4.51
C THR A 205 12.18 -12.28 -5.16
N GLN A 206 11.17 -11.65 -5.75
CA GLN A 206 11.27 -10.30 -6.30
C GLN A 206 9.99 -9.54 -5.99
N ARG A 207 10.12 -8.26 -5.60
CA ARG A 207 8.95 -7.41 -5.36
C ARG A 207 8.24 -7.08 -6.66
N VAL A 208 6.92 -6.98 -6.56
CA VAL A 208 6.05 -6.66 -7.70
C VAL A 208 5.03 -5.61 -7.31
N ASP A 209 4.58 -4.86 -8.31
CA ASP A 209 3.51 -3.90 -8.17
C ASP A 209 2.20 -4.48 -8.71
N ILE A 210 1.08 -4.13 -8.07
CA ILE A 210 -0.26 -4.54 -8.52
C ILE A 210 -1.13 -3.31 -8.76
N ASN A 211 -1.58 -3.15 -10.01
CA ASN A 211 -2.35 -2.00 -10.45
C ASN A 211 -3.73 -2.44 -10.91
N PHE A 212 -4.74 -1.59 -10.67
CA PHE A 212 -6.08 -1.76 -11.19
C PHE A 212 -6.39 -0.66 -12.19
N GLU A 213 -6.66 -1.04 -13.43
CA GLU A 213 -7.04 -0.11 -14.49
C GLU A 213 -8.53 -0.22 -14.77
N TYR A 214 -9.20 0.93 -14.76
CA TYR A 214 -10.61 1.03 -15.09
C TYR A 214 -10.80 1.86 -16.36
N SER A 215 -11.46 1.26 -17.35
CA SER A 215 -12.03 1.93 -18.51
C SER A 215 -13.55 1.83 -18.45
N GLN A 216 -14.27 2.74 -19.14
CA GLN A 216 -15.73 2.77 -19.20
C GLN A 216 -16.35 1.43 -19.65
N LYS A 217 -15.58 0.55 -20.31
CA LYS A 217 -16.05 -0.73 -20.84
C LYS A 217 -15.40 -1.96 -20.24
N ASP A 218 -14.17 -1.85 -19.71
CA ASP A 218 -13.40 -2.99 -19.21
C ASP A 218 -12.54 -2.59 -18.00
N SER A 219 -12.45 -3.50 -17.03
CA SER A 219 -11.56 -3.35 -15.88
C SER A 219 -10.55 -4.50 -15.87
N GLN A 220 -9.29 -4.18 -15.57
CA GLN A 220 -8.21 -5.17 -15.57
C GLN A 220 -7.26 -4.96 -14.39
N ILE A 221 -6.66 -6.07 -13.95
CA ILE A 221 -5.62 -6.08 -12.91
C ILE A 221 -4.30 -6.45 -13.60
N LEU A 222 -3.26 -5.67 -13.34
CA LEU A 222 -1.91 -5.87 -13.83
C LEU A 222 -0.98 -6.14 -12.66
N VAL A 223 -0.15 -7.17 -12.77
CA VAL A 223 0.99 -7.42 -11.87
C VAL A 223 2.26 -7.22 -12.68
N SER A 224 3.10 -6.28 -12.27
CA SER A 224 4.32 -5.88 -12.99
C SER A 224 5.55 -5.98 -12.10
N VAL A 225 6.72 -6.06 -12.71
CA VAL A 225 7.99 -5.99 -11.99
C VAL A 225 8.11 -4.64 -11.29
N ASN A 226 8.58 -4.63 -10.03
CA ASN A 226 8.96 -3.39 -9.39
C ASN A 226 10.36 -2.99 -9.90
N LEU A 227 10.46 -1.84 -10.59
CA LEU A 227 11.69 -1.40 -11.27
C LEU A 227 12.88 -1.16 -10.32
N GLU A 228 12.64 -0.99 -9.02
CA GLU A 228 13.69 -0.84 -8.00
C GLU A 228 14.10 -2.17 -7.38
N SER A 229 13.44 -3.27 -7.73
CA SER A 229 13.69 -4.60 -7.20
C SER A 229 14.39 -5.48 -8.21
N VAL A 230 15.43 -6.18 -7.75
CA VAL A 230 16.04 -7.31 -8.46
C VAL A 230 15.68 -8.62 -7.74
N PRO A 231 15.85 -9.79 -8.37
CA PRO A 231 15.72 -11.07 -7.68
C PRO A 231 16.67 -11.16 -6.47
N GLN A 232 16.13 -11.57 -5.33
CA GLN A 232 16.87 -11.74 -4.07
C GLN A 232 16.73 -13.16 -3.56
N ILE A 233 17.83 -13.68 -3.02
CA ILE A 233 17.84 -14.99 -2.38
C ILE A 233 17.45 -14.88 -0.90
N GLU A 234 16.63 -15.81 -0.43
CA GLU A 234 16.15 -15.92 0.95
C GLU A 234 16.45 -17.32 1.51
N THR A 235 17.34 -17.38 2.50
CA THR A 235 17.79 -18.62 3.15
C THR A 235 17.39 -18.70 4.63
N ASP A 236 16.61 -17.73 5.14
CA ASP A 236 16.24 -17.63 6.55
C ASP A 236 15.47 -18.86 7.06
N SER A 237 14.74 -19.55 6.18
CA SER A 237 13.98 -20.77 6.51
C SER A 237 14.84 -21.96 6.95
N ILE A 238 16.13 -21.97 6.59
CA ILE A 238 17.04 -23.10 6.82
C ILE A 238 18.30 -22.72 7.61
N LEU A 239 18.53 -21.43 7.87
CA LEU A 239 19.77 -20.93 8.45
C LEU A 239 20.07 -21.49 9.86
N ASP A 240 19.04 -21.74 10.66
CA ASP A 240 19.14 -22.24 12.03
C ASP A 240 19.01 -23.77 12.16
N LEU A 241 18.93 -24.49 11.03
CA LEU A 241 18.81 -25.94 10.98
C LEU A 241 20.17 -26.62 10.89
N PHE A 242 21.03 -26.39 11.89
CA PHE A 242 22.43 -26.84 11.90
C PHE A 242 22.61 -28.36 11.81
N GLU A 243 21.59 -29.14 12.18
CA GLU A 243 21.61 -30.60 12.04
C GLU A 243 21.36 -31.05 10.59
N GLN A 244 20.68 -30.23 9.80
CA GLN A 244 20.24 -30.55 8.43
C GLN A 244 21.12 -29.86 7.37
N PHE A 245 21.68 -28.69 7.71
CA PHE A 245 22.52 -27.91 6.82
C PHE A 245 23.78 -27.41 7.52
N ASP A 246 24.88 -27.45 6.78
CA ASP A 246 26.11 -26.79 7.16
C ASP A 246 26.01 -25.28 6.86
N SER A 247 26.29 -24.44 7.85
CA SER A 247 26.16 -22.98 7.71
C SER A 247 27.10 -22.39 6.65
N GLN A 248 28.28 -22.97 6.44
CA GLN A 248 29.21 -22.51 5.42
C GLN A 248 28.67 -22.84 4.02
N ASN A 249 28.04 -24.00 3.85
CA ASN A 249 27.38 -24.37 2.60
C ASN A 249 26.25 -23.41 2.23
N ILE A 250 25.42 -22.99 3.20
CA ILE A 250 24.36 -21.99 2.96
C ILE A 250 24.98 -20.67 2.51
N ILE A 251 25.97 -20.15 3.25
CA ILE A 251 26.62 -18.87 2.94
C ILE A 251 27.28 -18.90 1.56
N ASP A 252 27.95 -19.99 1.22
CA ASP A 252 28.62 -20.14 -0.08
C ASP A 252 27.59 -20.27 -1.22
N ALA A 253 26.48 -20.99 -1.00
CA ALA A 253 25.38 -21.10 -1.96
C ALA A 253 24.73 -19.74 -2.23
N GLU A 254 24.49 -18.98 -1.16
CA GLU A 254 23.91 -17.63 -1.22
C GLU A 254 24.80 -16.68 -2.03
N LYS A 255 26.10 -16.61 -1.69
CA LYS A 255 27.07 -15.78 -2.43
C LYS A 255 27.19 -16.19 -3.90
N LEU A 256 27.17 -17.50 -4.17
CA LEU A 256 27.30 -18.02 -5.52
C LEU A 256 26.10 -17.61 -6.39
N VAL A 257 24.88 -17.68 -5.85
CA VAL A 257 23.67 -17.19 -6.52
C VAL A 257 23.69 -15.67 -6.69
N GLU A 258 24.03 -14.92 -5.64
CA GLU A 258 24.11 -13.46 -5.72
C GLU A 258 25.11 -12.97 -6.79
N ASN A 259 26.27 -13.63 -6.86
CA ASN A 259 27.28 -13.30 -7.87
C ASN A 259 26.77 -13.65 -9.27
N TYR A 260 26.10 -14.79 -9.45
CA TYR A 260 25.51 -15.16 -10.74
C TYR A 260 24.48 -14.12 -11.20
N ILE A 261 23.56 -13.70 -10.31
CA ILE A 261 22.56 -12.65 -10.60
C ILE A 261 23.22 -11.35 -11.03
N LYS A 262 24.28 -10.92 -10.31
CA LYS A 262 25.03 -9.69 -10.61
C LYS A 262 25.81 -9.80 -11.93
N GLU A 263 26.54 -10.88 -12.15
CA GLU A 263 27.39 -11.08 -13.34
C GLU A 263 26.57 -11.19 -14.63
N LYS A 264 25.39 -11.81 -14.54
CA LYS A 264 24.47 -11.97 -15.68
C LYS A 264 23.53 -10.78 -15.87
N ASN A 265 23.57 -9.77 -14.98
CA ASN A 265 22.63 -8.64 -14.96
C ASN A 265 21.17 -9.11 -15.01
N ILE A 266 20.81 -10.06 -14.14
CA ILE A 266 19.43 -10.57 -14.10
C ILE A 266 18.54 -9.53 -13.42
N GLU A 267 17.70 -8.88 -14.22
CA GLU A 267 16.75 -7.87 -13.76
C GLU A 267 15.40 -8.48 -13.33
N THR A 268 15.00 -9.62 -13.90
CA THR A 268 13.70 -10.25 -13.65
C THR A 268 13.82 -11.70 -13.18
N ILE A 269 12.94 -12.11 -12.28
CA ILE A 269 12.95 -13.45 -11.67
C ILE A 269 12.61 -14.56 -12.66
N PHE A 270 12.04 -14.22 -13.82
CA PHE A 270 11.67 -15.17 -14.87
C PHE A 270 12.75 -15.31 -15.96
N SER A 271 13.84 -14.55 -15.89
CA SER A 271 14.92 -14.60 -16.89
C SER A 271 16.18 -15.23 -16.32
N ASN A 272 16.56 -16.40 -16.84
CA ASN A 272 17.80 -17.11 -16.50
C ASN A 272 17.99 -17.44 -15.00
N THR A 273 16.92 -17.58 -14.22
CA THR A 273 17.02 -17.90 -12.78
C THR A 273 17.09 -19.40 -12.48
N GLU A 274 16.70 -20.28 -13.39
CA GLU A 274 16.74 -21.74 -13.20
C GLU A 274 18.17 -22.25 -12.94
N ASP A 275 19.17 -21.72 -13.65
CA ASP A 275 20.59 -22.03 -13.41
C ASP A 275 20.99 -21.67 -11.98
N ALA A 276 20.56 -20.51 -11.49
CA ALA A 276 20.83 -20.06 -10.12
C ALA A 276 20.17 -20.99 -9.09
N LEU A 277 18.95 -21.47 -9.35
CA LEU A 277 18.26 -22.44 -8.50
C LEU A 277 18.98 -23.78 -8.47
N GLN A 278 19.46 -24.27 -9.62
CA GLN A 278 20.25 -25.48 -9.71
C GLN A 278 21.57 -25.36 -8.94
N MET A 279 22.29 -24.27 -9.18
CA MET A 279 23.53 -23.91 -8.48
C MET A 279 23.35 -23.89 -6.95
N PHE A 280 22.26 -23.30 -6.47
CA PHE A 280 21.93 -23.29 -5.05
C PHE A 280 21.67 -24.70 -4.52
N ALA A 281 20.85 -25.49 -5.22
CA ALA A 281 20.47 -26.84 -4.81
C ALA A 281 21.69 -27.74 -4.62
N GLU A 282 22.63 -27.72 -5.58
CA GLU A 282 23.85 -28.53 -5.55
C GLU A 282 24.85 -28.08 -4.48
N ARG A 283 24.87 -26.77 -4.15
CA ARG A 283 25.81 -26.22 -3.18
C ARG A 283 25.32 -26.34 -1.74
N VAL A 284 24.02 -26.21 -1.49
CA VAL A 284 23.44 -26.14 -0.13
C VAL A 284 23.41 -27.49 0.57
N SER A 285 23.19 -28.58 -0.18
CA SER A 285 23.12 -29.94 0.36
C SER A 285 23.64 -30.96 -0.65
N PRO A 286 24.41 -31.98 -0.23
CA PRO A 286 24.85 -33.06 -1.13
C PRO A 286 23.70 -33.84 -1.80
N ASP A 287 22.55 -33.87 -1.13
CA ASP A 287 21.32 -34.53 -1.59
C ASP A 287 20.33 -33.54 -2.23
N GLY A 288 20.74 -32.28 -2.41
CA GLY A 288 19.94 -31.23 -3.01
C GLY A 288 19.70 -31.48 -4.49
N SER A 289 18.48 -31.22 -4.95
CA SER A 289 18.11 -31.37 -6.35
C SER A 289 17.24 -30.21 -6.83
N TYR A 290 17.39 -29.87 -8.11
CA TYR A 290 16.54 -28.92 -8.81
C TYR A 290 15.76 -29.63 -9.91
N ASN A 291 14.48 -29.30 -10.06
CA ASN A 291 13.65 -29.77 -11.16
C ASN A 291 12.76 -28.64 -11.70
N HIS A 292 12.65 -28.55 -13.02
CA HIS A 292 11.66 -27.67 -13.65
C HIS A 292 10.26 -28.25 -13.43
N LEU A 293 9.43 -27.53 -12.68
CA LEU A 293 8.03 -27.83 -12.42
C LEU A 293 7.32 -26.50 -12.17
N ILE A 294 6.27 -26.19 -12.93
CA ILE A 294 5.53 -24.92 -12.81
C ILE A 294 4.40 -25.04 -11.78
N GLU A 295 3.81 -26.23 -11.66
CA GLU A 295 2.71 -26.51 -10.74
C GLU A 295 3.17 -26.54 -9.28
N LYS A 296 2.25 -26.28 -8.36
CA LYS A 296 2.51 -26.51 -6.93
C LYS A 296 2.83 -27.99 -6.67
N PRO A 297 3.96 -28.33 -6.03
CA PRO A 297 4.26 -29.71 -5.68
C PRO A 297 3.23 -30.30 -4.71
N ASN A 298 2.68 -31.47 -5.05
CA ASN A 298 1.67 -32.18 -4.25
C ASN A 298 2.26 -33.09 -3.17
N ARG A 299 3.58 -33.31 -3.18
CA ARG A 299 4.28 -34.21 -2.26
C ARG A 299 5.45 -33.49 -1.62
N THR A 300 5.78 -33.87 -0.38
CA THR A 300 6.97 -33.39 0.33
C THR A 300 7.99 -34.52 0.41
N PRO A 301 9.13 -34.42 -0.29
CA PRO A 301 10.19 -35.43 -0.24
C PRO A 301 10.93 -35.39 1.09
N SER A 302 11.70 -36.45 1.40
CA SER A 302 12.56 -36.48 2.58
C SER A 302 13.87 -35.71 2.40
N LYS A 303 14.30 -35.49 1.15
CA LYS A 303 15.53 -34.78 0.80
C LYS A 303 15.22 -33.38 0.24
N PRO A 304 16.12 -32.38 0.41
CA PRO A 304 15.94 -31.05 -0.15
C PRO A 304 15.70 -31.07 -1.67
N ALA A 305 14.52 -30.63 -2.10
CA ALA A 305 14.17 -30.50 -3.50
C ALA A 305 13.67 -29.09 -3.80
N ILE A 306 14.20 -28.49 -4.85
CA ILE A 306 13.81 -27.17 -5.34
C ILE A 306 13.07 -27.35 -6.66
N THR A 307 11.94 -26.66 -6.78
CA THR A 307 11.11 -26.66 -7.99
C THR A 307 10.84 -25.22 -8.43
N PHE A 308 10.77 -24.94 -9.73
CA PHE A 308 10.57 -23.56 -10.20
C PHE A 308 9.29 -22.91 -9.61
N SER A 309 8.16 -23.63 -9.67
CA SER A 309 6.87 -23.42 -8.99
C SER A 309 6.53 -21.96 -8.64
N PRO A 310 6.32 -21.09 -9.63
CA PRO A 310 6.14 -19.66 -9.40
C PRO A 310 4.83 -19.33 -8.67
N ALA A 311 4.91 -18.45 -7.67
CA ALA A 311 3.74 -18.00 -6.91
C ALA A 311 3.82 -16.51 -6.58
N LEU A 312 2.66 -15.85 -6.63
CA LEU A 312 2.44 -14.51 -6.10
C LEU A 312 2.06 -14.62 -4.61
N LEU A 313 2.79 -13.92 -3.76
CA LEU A 313 2.74 -14.05 -2.32
C LEU A 313 2.54 -12.66 -1.70
N LEU A 314 1.39 -12.46 -1.04
CA LEU A 314 1.19 -11.32 -0.15
C LEU A 314 1.67 -11.75 1.23
N ARG A 315 2.71 -11.10 1.75
CA ARG A 315 3.33 -11.48 3.03
C ARG A 315 3.62 -10.25 3.89
N LYS A 316 3.69 -10.42 5.22
CA LYS A 316 4.15 -9.33 6.10
C LYS A 316 5.57 -8.94 5.70
N ARG A 317 5.87 -7.64 5.69
CA ARG A 317 7.23 -7.15 5.45
C ARG A 317 8.18 -7.79 6.45
N ASN A 318 9.11 -8.59 5.94
CA ASN A 318 10.05 -9.32 6.77
C ASN A 318 11.16 -8.38 7.29
N THR A 319 11.83 -8.77 8.38
CA THR A 319 13.02 -8.08 8.93
C THR A 319 14.18 -7.98 7.95
N LEU A 320 14.21 -8.84 6.90
CA LEU A 320 15.16 -8.76 5.78
C LEU A 320 15.15 -7.38 5.11
N SER A 321 14.00 -6.72 5.02
CA SER A 321 13.89 -5.34 4.52
C SER A 321 14.67 -4.33 5.39
N PHE A 322 14.68 -4.54 6.71
CA PHE A 322 15.48 -3.75 7.64
C PHE A 322 16.96 -4.13 7.59
N THR A 323 17.29 -5.42 7.45
CA THR A 323 18.68 -5.88 7.32
C THR A 323 19.35 -5.27 6.09
N ALA A 324 18.70 -5.33 4.93
CA ALA A 324 19.18 -4.69 3.70
C ALA A 324 19.30 -3.16 3.83
N LEU A 325 18.34 -2.52 4.52
CA LEU A 325 18.41 -1.09 4.84
C LEU A 325 19.64 -0.77 5.71
N TYR A 326 19.87 -1.53 6.78
CA TYR A 326 21.01 -1.32 7.67
C TYR A 326 22.33 -1.58 6.95
N GLU A 327 22.40 -2.58 6.06
CA GLU A 327 23.58 -2.80 5.22
C GLU A 327 23.86 -1.62 4.28
N LYS A 328 22.82 -1.09 3.63
CA LYS A 328 22.95 0.11 2.81
C LYS A 328 23.43 1.31 3.63
N ILE A 329 22.90 1.50 4.84
CA ILE A 329 23.35 2.55 5.77
C ILE A 329 24.81 2.34 6.17
N LEU A 330 25.20 1.11 6.53
CA LEU A 330 26.56 0.77 6.91
C LEU A 330 27.54 1.05 5.76
N ASN A 331 27.23 0.58 4.54
CA ASN A 331 28.03 0.85 3.35
C ASN A 331 28.17 2.35 3.07
N ASN A 332 27.09 3.13 3.25
CA ASN A 332 27.13 4.57 3.10
C ASN A 332 28.01 5.26 4.15
N ILE A 333 27.95 4.81 5.41
CA ILE A 333 28.80 5.34 6.48
C ILE A 333 30.27 4.96 6.23
N GLU A 334 30.55 3.72 5.81
CA GLU A 334 31.90 3.26 5.50
C GLU A 334 32.54 4.09 4.38
N ASN A 335 31.77 4.37 3.32
CA ASN A 335 32.22 5.13 2.16
C ASN A 335 32.15 6.66 2.35
N SER A 336 31.60 7.17 3.44
CA SER A 336 31.55 8.62 3.71
C SER A 336 32.89 9.19 4.16
N GLU A 337 33.06 10.49 4.02
CA GLU A 337 34.16 11.23 4.65
C GLU A 337 34.15 11.05 6.18
N ASN A 338 35.31 11.21 6.81
CA ASN A 338 35.49 10.98 8.25
C ASN A 338 34.76 12.00 9.14
N ASP A 339 34.34 13.14 8.57
CA ASP A 339 33.61 14.20 9.24
C ASP A 339 32.09 14.06 9.14
N LEU A 340 31.58 12.89 8.72
CA LEU A 340 30.15 12.61 8.74
C LEU A 340 29.59 12.86 10.15
N GLU A 341 28.62 13.77 10.24
CA GLU A 341 27.91 14.07 11.47
C GLU A 341 26.41 13.84 11.29
N ILE A 342 25.82 13.06 12.20
CA ILE A 342 24.39 12.79 12.24
C ILE A 342 23.86 13.27 13.59
N PRO A 343 23.53 14.58 13.73
CA PRO A 343 23.20 15.19 15.02
C PRO A 343 22.07 14.47 15.77
N SER A 344 21.08 13.94 15.05
CA SER A 344 19.94 13.21 15.63
C SER A 344 20.34 11.92 16.37
N ILE A 345 21.45 11.29 15.96
CA ILE A 345 21.96 10.02 16.49
C ILE A 345 23.06 10.27 17.55
N ASN A 346 23.62 11.48 17.63
CA ASN A 346 24.69 11.82 18.58
C ASN A 346 24.33 11.46 20.03
N ASP A 347 23.10 11.74 20.45
CA ASP A 347 22.60 11.35 21.78
C ASP A 347 22.62 9.82 21.99
N LEU A 348 22.32 9.05 20.94
CA LEU A 348 22.24 7.59 20.97
C LEU A 348 23.63 6.94 21.09
N ILE A 349 24.67 7.62 20.60
CA ILE A 349 26.08 7.18 20.68
C ILE A 349 26.84 7.80 21.87
N GLY A 350 26.11 8.43 22.80
CA GLY A 350 26.64 9.06 24.01
C GLY A 350 27.54 10.26 23.72
N ILE A 351 27.28 10.97 22.62
CA ILE A 351 27.94 12.23 22.28
C ILE A 351 26.92 13.33 22.51
N HIS A 352 26.97 13.92 23.69
CA HIS A 352 26.23 15.14 23.94
C HIS A 352 27.06 16.29 23.38
N PRO A 353 26.48 17.20 22.58
CA PRO A 353 27.11 18.50 22.39
C PRO A 353 27.35 19.07 23.79
N ASN A 354 28.59 19.49 24.08
CA ASN A 354 28.95 20.00 25.40
C ASN A 354 27.92 21.05 25.83
N ALA A 355 27.13 20.73 26.86
CA ALA A 355 26.25 21.67 27.53
C ALA A 355 27.04 22.60 28.47
N ASP A 356 28.29 22.90 28.11
CA ASP A 356 29.16 23.81 28.84
C ASP A 356 29.34 25.05 27.97
N SER A 357 28.38 25.99 28.10
CA SER A 357 28.54 27.46 28.02
C SER A 357 27.20 28.15 27.71
N ASP A 358 26.15 27.91 28.49
CA ASP A 358 25.10 28.92 28.67
C ASP A 358 24.57 28.82 30.09
N THR A 359 25.42 29.26 31.01
CA THR A 359 24.95 29.74 32.31
C THR A 359 23.93 30.82 32.01
N ILE A 360 22.66 30.54 32.32
CA ILE A 360 21.54 31.46 32.20
C ILE A 360 21.89 32.73 32.99
N GLN A 361 22.44 33.73 32.30
CA GLN A 361 22.29 35.11 32.69
C GLN A 361 20.88 35.49 32.25
N SER A 362 19.98 35.51 33.23
CA SER A 362 18.70 36.23 33.16
C SER A 362 18.97 37.72 32.93
N ASN A 363 19.28 38.09 31.69
CA ASN A 363 19.22 39.45 31.20
C ASN A 363 17.79 39.71 30.72
N ASP A 364 16.95 40.04 31.69
CA ASP A 364 15.56 40.45 31.57
C ASP A 364 15.46 41.89 31.00
N SER A 365 16.13 42.17 29.87
CA SER A 365 16.10 43.49 29.21
C SER A 365 16.82 43.54 27.85
N ALA A 366 16.59 42.56 26.98
CA ALA A 366 16.88 42.73 25.56
C ALA A 366 15.59 42.47 24.79
N TYR A 367 15.10 43.48 24.07
CA TYR A 367 14.09 43.30 23.03
C TYR A 367 14.60 42.23 22.06
N THR A 368 14.26 40.97 22.33
CA THR A 368 14.59 39.87 21.44
C THR A 368 13.81 40.17 20.17
N GLN A 369 14.53 40.40 19.07
CA GLN A 369 13.90 40.41 17.76
C GLN A 369 13.23 39.04 17.63
N ILE A 370 11.91 39.00 17.84
CA ILE A 370 11.12 37.79 17.63
C ILE A 370 11.19 37.56 16.13
N GLU A 371 12.08 36.66 15.72
CA GLU A 371 12.16 36.22 14.34
C GLU A 371 10.75 35.88 13.86
N PRO A 372 10.36 36.36 12.67
CA PRO A 372 9.00 36.17 12.18
C PRO A 372 8.67 34.68 12.07
N VAL A 373 7.61 34.27 12.78
CA VAL A 373 6.99 32.97 12.60
C VAL A 373 6.08 33.02 11.36
N TYR A 374 6.26 32.07 10.46
CA TYR A 374 5.59 32.01 9.15
C TYR A 374 4.53 30.91 9.16
N PHE A 375 3.37 31.22 9.76
CA PHE A 375 2.25 30.29 9.86
C PHE A 375 1.12 30.68 8.91
N PRO A 376 0.71 29.81 7.97
CA PRO A 376 -0.42 30.09 7.07
C PRO A 376 -1.78 29.98 7.77
N LYS A 377 -1.87 29.34 8.94
CA LYS A 377 -3.12 29.14 9.69
C LYS A 377 -3.08 29.81 11.05
N GLU A 378 -4.27 30.05 11.61
CA GLU A 378 -4.45 30.51 12.98
C GLU A 378 -3.69 29.63 13.98
N HIS A 379 -3.16 30.26 15.02
CA HIS A 379 -2.35 29.61 16.05
C HIS A 379 -2.61 30.23 17.42
N ASN A 380 -2.25 29.50 18.47
CA ASN A 380 -2.25 29.99 19.85
C ASN A 380 -0.82 30.10 20.39
N GLU A 381 -0.67 30.66 21.60
CA GLU A 381 0.64 30.83 22.25
C GLU A 381 1.37 29.50 22.50
N GLU A 382 0.64 28.45 22.85
CA GLU A 382 1.20 27.10 23.06
C GLU A 382 1.84 26.54 21.78
N GLN A 383 1.22 26.80 20.61
CA GLN A 383 1.77 26.40 19.33
C GLN A 383 3.00 27.21 18.92
N LEU A 384 3.09 28.48 19.33
CA LEU A 384 4.30 29.29 19.14
C LEU A 384 5.46 28.77 20.01
N GLU A 385 5.17 28.34 21.23
CA GLU A 385 6.17 27.78 22.14
C GLU A 385 6.86 26.53 21.56
N ILE A 386 6.15 25.75 20.73
CA ILE A 386 6.72 24.59 20.02
C ILE A 386 7.86 25.02 19.11
N VAL A 387 7.72 26.13 18.37
CA VAL A 387 8.76 26.64 17.47
C VAL A 387 9.97 27.10 18.27
N GLU A 388 9.76 27.85 19.34
CA GLU A 388 10.85 28.30 20.23
C GLU A 388 11.60 27.11 20.85
N LYS A 389 10.88 26.08 21.28
CA LYS A 389 11.48 24.83 21.78
C LYS A 389 12.23 24.10 20.66
N ALA A 390 11.71 24.04 19.44
CA ALA A 390 12.34 23.37 18.32
C ALA A 390 13.60 24.08 17.82
N LYS A 391 13.69 25.41 17.98
CA LYS A 391 14.91 26.17 17.70
C LYS A 391 16.05 25.86 18.67
N ARG A 392 15.72 25.63 19.94
CA ARG A 392 16.71 25.44 21.02
C ARG A 392 17.09 23.97 21.25
N ASN A 393 16.24 23.03 20.86
CA ASN A 393 16.41 21.62 21.15
C ASN A 393 16.44 20.79 19.86
N ASN A 394 17.32 19.78 19.83
CA ASN A 394 17.37 18.81 18.73
C ASN A 394 16.13 17.92 18.64
N LYS A 395 15.36 17.80 19.73
CA LYS A 395 14.18 16.93 19.85
C LYS A 395 13.11 17.65 20.67
N VAL A 396 11.88 17.65 20.17
CA VAL A 396 10.71 18.20 20.86
C VAL A 396 9.57 17.20 20.78
N LEU A 397 9.01 16.82 21.94
CA LEU A 397 7.82 16.01 22.02
C LEU A 397 6.60 16.91 22.21
N VAL A 398 5.63 16.80 21.30
CA VAL A 398 4.37 17.53 21.37
C VAL A 398 3.23 16.54 21.61
N GLN A 399 2.49 16.73 22.71
CA GLN A 399 1.34 15.92 23.05
C GLN A 399 0.09 16.81 23.14
N GLY A 400 -1.02 16.36 22.55
CA GLY A 400 -2.29 17.06 22.65
C GLY A 400 -3.48 16.09 22.69
N PRO A 401 -4.60 16.41 23.37
CA PRO A 401 -5.85 15.66 23.29
C PRO A 401 -6.41 15.54 21.85
N PRO A 402 -7.30 14.58 21.55
CA PRO A 402 -7.97 14.52 20.25
C PRO A 402 -8.73 15.83 19.96
N GLY A 403 -8.66 16.33 18.73
CA GLY A 403 -9.35 17.56 18.31
C GLY A 403 -8.59 18.87 18.56
N THR A 404 -7.45 18.88 19.25
CA THR A 404 -6.71 20.12 19.59
C THR A 404 -5.82 20.68 18.46
N GLY A 405 -6.19 20.43 17.20
CA GLY A 405 -5.50 21.04 16.06
C GLY A 405 -4.08 20.54 15.77
N LYS A 406 -3.66 19.37 16.28
CA LYS A 406 -2.30 18.82 16.04
C LYS A 406 -1.87 18.83 14.57
N SER A 407 -2.73 18.38 13.65
CA SER A 407 -2.43 18.40 12.21
C SER A 407 -2.31 19.82 11.65
N HIS A 408 -3.05 20.80 12.19
CA HIS A 408 -2.85 22.21 11.86
C HIS A 408 -1.51 22.74 12.37
N THR A 409 -1.13 22.36 13.60
CA THR A 409 0.18 22.73 14.15
C THR A 409 1.33 22.15 13.32
N ILE A 410 1.22 20.91 12.86
CA ILE A 410 2.23 20.28 11.98
C ILE A 410 2.32 21.03 10.65
N ALA A 411 1.20 21.37 10.01
CA ALA A 411 1.20 22.14 8.76
C ALA A 411 1.87 23.52 8.94
N ASN A 412 1.54 24.23 10.02
CA ASN A 412 2.16 25.50 10.37
C ASN A 412 3.68 25.37 10.57
N LEU A 413 4.13 24.33 11.27
CA LEU A 413 5.55 24.06 11.48
C LEU A 413 6.28 23.74 10.17
N ILE A 414 5.67 22.95 9.28
CA ILE A 414 6.22 22.63 7.96
C ILE A 414 6.44 23.93 7.17
N CYS A 415 5.43 24.77 7.04
CA CYS A 415 5.55 26.04 6.31
C CYS A 415 6.61 26.95 6.92
N HIS A 416 6.70 27.03 8.26
CA HIS A 416 7.74 27.82 8.91
C HIS A 416 9.16 27.28 8.63
N LEU A 417 9.36 25.97 8.68
CA LEU A 417 10.65 25.35 8.39
C LEU A 417 11.05 25.54 6.92
N LEU A 418 10.11 25.36 5.99
CA LEU A 418 10.32 25.58 4.56
C LEU A 418 10.64 27.05 4.26
N ALA A 419 9.93 28.00 4.85
CA ALA A 419 10.20 29.43 4.72
C ALA A 419 11.60 29.82 5.21
N ASN A 420 12.15 29.07 6.17
CA ASN A 420 13.53 29.21 6.63
C ASN A 420 14.55 28.38 5.82
N GLY A 421 14.16 27.90 4.63
CA GLY A 421 15.03 27.14 3.72
C GLY A 421 15.41 25.75 4.23
N LYS A 422 14.68 25.19 5.20
CA LYS A 422 14.95 23.84 5.72
C LYS A 422 14.26 22.78 4.85
N LYS A 423 14.87 21.59 4.80
CA LYS A 423 14.24 20.39 4.24
C LYS A 423 13.51 19.64 5.36
N VAL A 424 12.30 19.17 5.10
CA VAL A 424 11.45 18.52 6.09
C VAL A 424 11.09 17.13 5.61
N LEU A 425 11.48 16.10 6.38
CA LEU A 425 11.00 14.73 6.19
C LEU A 425 9.86 14.48 7.16
N ILE A 426 8.71 14.04 6.64
CA ILE A 426 7.52 13.74 7.44
C ILE A 426 7.28 12.24 7.38
N THR A 427 7.08 11.63 8.54
CA THR A 427 6.72 10.21 8.66
C THR A 427 5.47 10.08 9.52
N ALA A 428 4.63 9.10 9.19
CA ALA A 428 3.45 8.74 9.97
C ALA A 428 3.27 7.23 9.96
N TYR A 429 2.44 6.72 10.88
CA TYR A 429 2.13 5.29 10.93
C TYR A 429 1.22 4.83 9.78
N THR A 430 0.48 5.73 9.13
CA THR A 430 -0.42 5.39 8.02
C THR A 430 -0.34 6.39 6.88
N LYS A 431 -0.41 5.89 5.63
CA LYS A 431 -0.59 6.67 4.39
C LYS A 431 -1.70 7.70 4.51
N ARG A 432 -2.86 7.30 5.03
CA ARG A 432 -4.01 8.20 5.24
C ARG A 432 -3.68 9.40 6.12
N ALA A 433 -2.81 9.24 7.13
CA ALA A 433 -2.42 10.36 7.99
C ALA A 433 -1.53 11.37 7.24
N LEU A 434 -0.69 10.88 6.32
CA LEU A 434 0.12 11.72 5.43
C LEU A 434 -0.75 12.45 4.40
N GLU A 435 -1.72 11.76 3.80
CA GLU A 435 -2.69 12.36 2.86
C GLU A 435 -3.49 13.49 3.53
N VAL A 436 -4.06 13.22 4.71
CA VAL A 436 -4.77 14.24 5.49
C VAL A 436 -3.87 15.42 5.84
N LEU A 437 -2.57 15.20 6.07
CA LEU A 437 -1.63 16.28 6.32
C LEU A 437 -1.31 17.08 5.05
N LYS A 438 -1.15 16.42 3.91
CA LYS A 438 -0.95 17.04 2.59
C LYS A 438 -2.12 17.98 2.27
N ASP A 439 -3.35 17.54 2.48
CA ASP A 439 -4.57 18.35 2.30
C ASP A 439 -4.62 19.59 3.21
N LYS A 440 -3.85 19.59 4.31
CA LYS A 440 -3.76 20.75 5.23
C LYS A 440 -2.69 21.75 4.82
N LEU A 441 -1.78 21.41 3.90
CA LEU A 441 -0.82 22.35 3.35
C LEU A 441 -1.51 23.27 2.32
N PRO A 442 -1.05 24.53 2.16
CA PRO A 442 -1.51 25.38 1.07
C PRO A 442 -1.26 24.72 -0.30
N PRO A 443 -2.13 24.92 -1.31
CA PRO A 443 -2.00 24.28 -2.62
C PRO A 443 -0.61 24.42 -3.25
N GLU A 444 0.01 25.58 -3.08
CA GLU A 444 1.34 25.91 -3.61
C GLU A 444 2.45 25.01 -3.02
N PHE A 445 2.27 24.50 -1.80
CA PHE A 445 3.20 23.59 -1.14
C PHE A 445 2.84 22.12 -1.34
N GLN A 446 1.61 21.79 -1.76
CA GLN A 446 1.19 20.40 -1.97
C GLN A 446 1.96 19.75 -3.11
N ASP A 447 2.23 20.50 -4.18
CA ASP A 447 2.98 20.02 -5.34
C ASP A 447 4.47 19.81 -5.02
N LEU A 448 4.99 20.47 -3.98
CA LEU A 448 6.35 20.28 -3.48
C LEU A 448 6.48 19.08 -2.53
N ALA A 449 5.37 18.52 -2.08
CA ALA A 449 5.36 17.39 -1.14
C ALA A 449 5.39 16.06 -1.89
N VAL A 450 6.58 15.47 -1.99
CA VAL A 450 6.79 14.12 -2.53
C VAL A 450 6.39 13.09 -1.48
N ASN A 451 5.40 12.25 -1.81
CA ASN A 451 5.00 11.16 -0.94
C ASN A 451 5.83 9.91 -1.27
N LEU A 452 6.88 9.66 -0.49
CA LEU A 452 7.78 8.53 -0.71
C LEU A 452 7.27 7.31 0.06
N LEU A 453 6.11 6.79 -0.36
CA LEU A 453 5.60 5.50 0.08
C LEU A 453 6.20 4.42 -0.81
N SER A 454 6.68 3.35 -0.19
CA SER A 454 7.51 2.32 -0.81
C SER A 454 6.93 1.81 -2.13
N GLY A 455 7.70 1.94 -3.21
CA GLY A 455 7.61 1.12 -4.42
C GLY A 455 6.39 1.28 -5.33
N ASP A 456 5.27 1.82 -4.85
CA ASP A 456 4.04 1.87 -5.65
C ASP A 456 4.20 2.77 -6.89
N SER A 457 3.71 2.31 -8.04
CA SER A 457 3.59 3.05 -9.30
C SER A 457 2.98 4.47 -9.11
N SER A 458 2.04 4.60 -8.17
CA SER A 458 1.40 5.87 -7.80
C SER A 458 2.38 6.89 -7.17
N SER A 459 3.34 6.45 -6.37
CA SER A 459 4.36 7.32 -5.75
C SER A 459 5.30 7.91 -6.81
N ILE A 460 5.58 7.15 -7.88
CA ILE A 460 6.39 7.62 -9.02
C ILE A 460 5.64 8.70 -9.80
N GLN A 461 4.34 8.51 -10.04
CA GLN A 461 3.50 9.53 -10.70
C GLN A 461 3.41 10.82 -9.88
N ASP A 462 3.27 10.71 -8.56
CA ASP A 462 3.31 11.85 -7.65
C ASP A 462 4.66 12.58 -7.72
N LEU A 463 5.77 11.82 -7.71
CA LEU A 463 7.12 12.38 -7.83
C LEU A 463 7.33 13.07 -9.18
N GLN A 464 6.91 12.46 -10.28
CA GLN A 464 6.97 13.07 -11.62
C GLN A 464 6.16 14.36 -11.68
N SER A 465 4.95 14.37 -11.10
CA SER A 465 4.10 15.55 -11.04
C SER A 465 4.77 16.68 -10.25
N SER A 466 5.35 16.37 -9.09
CA SER A 466 6.14 17.32 -8.30
C SER A 466 7.36 17.85 -9.04
N VAL A 467 8.13 16.99 -9.72
CA VAL A 467 9.31 17.41 -10.50
C VAL A 467 8.91 18.33 -11.65
N ASN A 468 7.83 18.01 -12.36
CA ASN A 468 7.32 18.85 -13.43
C ASN A 468 6.85 20.22 -12.90
N ALA A 469 6.12 20.25 -11.79
CA ALA A 469 5.70 21.49 -11.15
C ALA A 469 6.90 22.35 -10.71
N ILE A 470 7.93 21.75 -10.13
CA ILE A 470 9.17 22.45 -9.75
C ILE A 470 9.87 23.04 -10.98
N ASN A 471 9.97 22.28 -12.07
CA ASN A 471 10.60 22.74 -13.31
C ASN A 471 9.81 23.89 -13.96
N ASP A 472 8.48 23.79 -13.97
CA ASP A 472 7.60 24.84 -14.49
C ASP A 472 7.74 26.13 -13.66
N GLU A 473 7.77 26.00 -12.33
CA GLU A 473 7.96 27.15 -11.44
C GLU A 473 9.35 27.76 -11.61
N LEU A 474 10.42 26.97 -11.66
CA LEU A 474 11.78 27.45 -11.93
C LEU A 474 11.90 28.19 -13.26
N SER A 475 11.14 27.76 -14.27
CA SER A 475 11.14 28.38 -15.60
C SER A 475 10.39 29.71 -15.63
N ARG A 476 9.38 29.88 -14.77
CA ARG A 476 8.57 31.12 -14.65
C ARG A 476 9.10 32.08 -13.60
N ALA A 477 9.84 31.57 -12.61
CA ALA A 477 10.29 32.31 -11.45
C ALA A 477 11.24 33.45 -11.82
N ASN A 478 10.86 34.67 -11.44
CA ASN A 478 11.77 35.80 -11.43
C ASN A 478 12.21 36.07 -9.99
N LEU A 479 13.40 35.60 -9.62
CA LEU A 479 13.94 35.76 -8.26
C LEU A 479 13.95 37.21 -7.78
N SER A 480 14.24 38.17 -8.67
CA SER A 480 14.27 39.59 -8.29
C SER A 480 12.90 40.13 -7.90
N LEU A 481 11.85 39.67 -8.59
CA LEU A 481 10.47 40.03 -8.28
C LEU A 481 10.03 39.40 -6.96
N TYR A 482 10.36 38.13 -6.73
CA TYR A 482 10.06 37.46 -5.46
C TYR A 482 10.78 38.10 -4.27
N GLN A 483 12.04 38.50 -4.43
CA GLN A 483 12.77 39.23 -3.39
C GLN A 483 12.07 40.56 -3.05
N SER A 484 11.66 41.34 -4.06
CA SER A 484 10.91 42.58 -3.85
C SER A 484 9.59 42.34 -3.13
N GLN A 485 8.84 41.29 -3.51
CA GLN A 485 7.58 40.95 -2.86
C GLN A 485 7.77 40.51 -1.41
N ILE A 486 8.83 39.74 -1.12
CA ILE A 486 9.17 39.35 0.25
C ILE A 486 9.45 40.59 1.10
N GLU A 487 10.25 41.52 0.60
CA GLU A 487 10.53 42.79 1.30
C GLU A 487 9.25 43.60 1.57
N ASP A 488 8.34 43.68 0.59
CA ASP A 488 7.05 44.36 0.76
C ASP A 488 6.19 43.67 1.84
N PHE A 489 6.08 42.35 1.81
CA PHE A 489 5.32 41.59 2.80
C PHE A 489 5.94 41.66 4.20
N GLU A 490 7.27 41.63 4.32
CA GLU A 490 7.95 41.81 5.60
C GLU A 490 7.68 43.20 6.20
N ASN A 491 7.68 44.24 5.37
CA ASN A 491 7.36 45.59 5.80
C ASN A 491 5.91 45.72 6.26
N ASP A 492 4.96 45.12 5.56
CA ASP A 492 3.54 45.15 5.93
C ASP A 492 3.26 44.31 7.18
N LEU A 493 3.93 43.18 7.33
CA LEU A 493 3.87 42.35 8.53
C LEU A 493 4.41 43.11 9.75
N LYS A 494 5.50 43.87 9.58
CA LYS A 494 6.04 44.74 10.63
C LYS A 494 5.03 45.82 11.06
N LYS A 495 4.47 46.58 10.10
CA LYS A 495 3.47 47.62 10.39
C LYS A 495 2.24 47.05 11.12
N THR A 496 1.78 45.88 10.68
CA THR A 496 0.63 45.20 11.28
C THR A 496 0.91 44.81 12.73
N ARG A 497 2.10 44.26 13.01
CA ARG A 497 2.53 43.92 14.39
C ARG A 497 2.63 45.16 15.28
N GLU A 498 3.18 46.27 14.77
CA GLU A 498 3.24 47.54 15.48
C GLU A 498 1.82 48.04 15.85
N SER A 499 0.88 47.99 14.90
CA SER A 499 -0.52 48.36 15.14
C SER A 499 -1.22 47.47 16.18
N ILE A 500 -0.97 46.15 16.16
CA ILE A 500 -1.48 45.21 17.17
C ILE A 500 -0.93 45.54 18.56
N ALA A 501 0.38 45.81 18.67
CA ALA A 501 1.01 46.18 19.93
C ALA A 501 0.45 47.49 20.49
N GLU A 502 0.30 48.52 19.65
CA GLU A 502 -0.31 49.79 20.05
C GLU A 502 -1.74 49.62 20.56
N THR A 503 -2.55 48.86 19.82
CA THR A 503 -3.95 48.61 20.15
C THR A 503 -4.07 47.82 21.46
N SER A 504 -3.23 46.80 21.64
CA SER A 504 -3.19 45.98 22.86
C SER A 504 -2.80 46.83 24.08
N ASN A 505 -1.80 47.70 23.95
CA ASN A 505 -1.39 48.63 25.01
C ASN A 505 -2.52 49.62 25.37
N LYS A 506 -3.22 50.16 24.37
CA LYS A 506 -4.41 51.02 24.60
C LYS A 506 -5.50 50.26 25.36
N LEU A 507 -5.73 48.98 25.02
CA LEU A 507 -6.73 48.13 25.66
C LEU A 507 -6.37 47.84 27.13
N ILE A 508 -5.09 47.55 27.42
CA ILE A 508 -4.58 47.39 28.79
C ILE A 508 -4.78 48.69 29.59
N GLN A 509 -4.40 49.84 29.04
CA GLN A 509 -4.59 51.14 29.70
C GLN A 509 -6.06 51.43 30.03
N ILE A 510 -7.00 51.06 29.13
CA ILE A 510 -8.44 51.19 29.38
C ILE A 510 -8.86 50.26 30.52
N LYS A 511 -8.42 48.99 30.49
CA LYS A 511 -8.73 48.00 31.53
C LYS A 511 -8.21 48.44 32.91
N GLU A 512 -7.00 48.98 32.98
CA GLU A 512 -6.42 49.53 34.21
C GLU A 512 -7.18 50.75 34.74
N LYS A 513 -7.64 51.65 33.86
CA LYS A 513 -8.49 52.78 34.25
C LYS A 513 -9.82 52.35 34.85
N VAL A 514 -10.41 51.26 34.36
CA VAL A 514 -11.67 50.69 34.89
C VAL A 514 -11.45 49.97 36.23
N THR A 515 -10.26 49.39 36.45
CA THR A 515 -9.97 48.57 37.65
C THR A 515 -9.44 49.40 38.84
N ARG A 516 -8.92 50.62 38.61
CA ARG A 516 -8.56 51.55 39.69
C ARG A 516 -9.82 52.14 40.35
N LYS A 517 -10.25 51.60 41.50
CA LYS A 517 -11.13 52.31 42.44
C LYS A 517 -10.46 53.61 42.87
N ARG A 518 -11.02 54.75 42.46
CA ARG A 518 -10.69 56.05 43.05
C ARG A 518 -11.54 56.23 44.31
N GLU A 519 -10.92 56.19 45.49
CA GLU A 519 -11.54 56.77 46.69
C GLU A 519 -11.51 58.29 46.54
N ILE A 520 -12.67 58.89 46.30
CA ILE A 520 -12.86 60.34 46.39
C ILE A 520 -13.91 60.56 47.48
N ASN A 521 -13.48 60.56 48.75
CA ASN A 521 -13.72 61.71 49.62
C ASN A 521 -12.93 61.58 50.94
N GLN A 522 -11.96 62.48 51.13
CA GLN A 522 -11.40 62.80 52.44
C GLN A 522 -12.50 63.52 53.22
N LYS A 523 -13.01 62.93 54.32
CA LYS A 523 -13.88 63.58 55.34
C LYS A 523 -13.68 65.10 55.34
N TYR A 524 -14.51 65.86 54.61
CA TYR A 524 -15.80 66.40 55.03
C TYR A 524 -15.71 66.95 56.47
N GLN A 525 -15.60 68.28 56.58
CA GLN A 525 -15.57 69.03 57.84
C GLN A 525 -16.99 69.31 58.35
N GLY A 526 -17.23 69.00 59.62
CA GLY A 526 -18.29 69.58 60.45
C GLY A 526 -17.90 69.35 61.91
N HIS A 527 -17.77 70.33 62.80
CA HIS A 527 -17.90 71.80 62.69
C HIS A 527 -16.52 72.49 62.78
#